data_AF-A0A7C1I4T3-F1
#
_entry.id   AF-A0A7C1I4T3-F1
#
_cell.length_a   1.000
_cell.length_b   1.000
_cell.length_c   1.000
_cell.angle_alpha   90.00
_cell.angle_beta   90.00
_cell.angle_gamma   90.00
#
_symmetry.space_group_name_H-M   'P 1'
#
loop_
_entity.id
_entity.type
_entity.pdbx_description
1 polymer ?
#
loop_
_entity_poly.entity_id
_entity_poly.type
_entity_poly.pdbx_seq_one_letter_code
_entity_poly.pdbx_strand_id
1 'polypeptide(L)'
;MTPVKVAQISCGADYSGIQWLLDDIANRLGIELVYPELELSQVAAACEELGFEAESPSLNMMIARAISLLRDTSIKGAILLTCFKCSEGTIVKDLVRRFLHERTNIPIIVYSNVEKPKEIELYSRLEALKTLITKKALLMREKQEGITVGIDSGSSTTKVVVMRENELVGKEWLPTTDSIGSATEALAKALQEAGIGQEAVDAIGVTGHGRDLLAEHFDAALNLEEVSVVSKGAALLSQRHKGDATVIDIGGMNNKLMLMRDGIVTGFNLGGICSGASGRFLEVASHRLDVDVSELGKLALQSKAKTQDRFELQSYCTVFGIQSLVVALASGVTREDAAAAACRSVTEQVYETMIQEMEVRPPVIFVGGVSLVEGVKREFEEMLGVEIIVPPYSQYAGAVGIATLVSGV
;
A
#
# COMPACT_ATOMS: atom_id res chain seq x y z
N MET A 1 27.03 -9.35 -0.95
CA MET A 1 26.59 -8.21 -0.13
C MET A 1 26.36 -8.72 1.28
N THR A 2 26.73 -7.96 2.30
CA THR A 2 26.39 -8.29 3.70
C THR A 2 24.87 -8.28 3.86
N PRO A 3 24.26 -9.30 4.49
CA PRO A 3 22.82 -9.32 4.68
C PRO A 3 22.35 -8.17 5.56
N VAL A 4 21.12 -7.72 5.33
CA VAL A 4 20.51 -6.64 6.11
C VAL A 4 19.91 -7.23 7.37
N LYS A 5 20.34 -6.76 8.54
CA LYS A 5 19.77 -7.18 9.82
C LYS A 5 18.41 -6.55 10.06
N VAL A 6 17.40 -7.39 10.22
CA VAL A 6 16.02 -7.00 10.50
C VAL A 6 15.58 -7.70 11.78
N ALA A 7 15.07 -6.92 12.75
CA ALA A 7 14.58 -7.49 13.98
C ALA A 7 13.25 -8.21 13.78
N GLN A 8 13.17 -9.44 14.24
CA GLN A 8 11.88 -10.10 14.47
C GLN A 8 11.43 -9.84 15.91
N ILE A 9 10.41 -9.00 16.05
CA ILE A 9 9.79 -8.68 17.34
C ILE A 9 8.48 -9.46 17.44
N SER A 10 8.53 -10.53 18.23
CA SER A 10 7.42 -11.46 18.42
C SER A 10 7.36 -12.02 19.84
N CYS A 11 6.17 -12.49 20.22
CA CYS A 11 5.90 -13.13 21.52
C CYS A 11 6.59 -14.51 21.70
N GLY A 12 7.16 -15.06 20.63
CA GLY A 12 7.91 -16.32 20.62
C GLY A 12 8.98 -16.33 19.53
N ALA A 13 9.67 -17.46 19.36
CA ALA A 13 10.64 -17.67 18.28
C ALA A 13 10.04 -18.33 17.03
N ASP A 14 8.82 -18.90 17.14
CA ASP A 14 8.08 -19.45 16.00
C ASP A 14 6.88 -18.57 15.70
N TYR A 15 6.78 -18.08 14.45
CA TYR A 15 5.61 -17.40 13.95
C TYR A 15 4.57 -18.41 13.46
N SER A 16 3.70 -18.85 14.39
CA SER A 16 2.45 -19.58 14.12
C SER A 16 2.56 -20.77 13.12
N GLY A 17 3.68 -21.52 13.17
CA GLY A 17 3.94 -22.67 12.30
C GLY A 17 4.34 -22.34 10.86
N ILE A 18 4.66 -21.07 10.55
CA ILE A 18 5.15 -20.63 9.23
C ILE A 18 6.51 -19.91 9.32
N GLN A 19 7.21 -19.97 10.45
CA GLN A 19 8.53 -19.36 10.62
C GLN A 19 9.51 -19.83 9.55
N TRP A 20 9.51 -21.12 9.20
CA TRP A 20 10.36 -21.68 8.16
C TRP A 20 10.20 -20.98 6.79
N LEU A 21 8.97 -20.58 6.45
CA LEU A 21 8.67 -19.87 5.21
C LEU A 21 9.15 -18.42 5.28
N LEU A 22 8.96 -17.77 6.44
CA LEU A 22 9.48 -16.43 6.69
C LEU A 22 11.01 -16.41 6.57
N ASP A 23 11.69 -17.40 7.15
CA ASP A 23 13.14 -17.56 7.09
C ASP A 23 13.63 -17.82 5.66
N ASP A 24 12.97 -18.70 4.90
CA ASP A 24 13.29 -18.97 3.49
C ASP A 24 13.24 -17.70 2.63
N ILE A 25 12.13 -16.96 2.73
CA ILE A 25 11.93 -15.73 1.96
C ILE A 25 12.92 -14.66 2.37
N ALA A 26 13.16 -14.48 3.68
CA ALA A 26 14.16 -13.53 4.18
C ALA A 26 15.55 -13.84 3.62
N ASN A 27 15.95 -15.12 3.64
CA ASN A 27 17.23 -15.56 3.08
C ASN A 27 17.34 -15.30 1.57
N ARG A 28 16.29 -15.62 0.80
CA ARG A 28 16.23 -15.32 -0.66
C ARG A 28 16.37 -13.83 -0.96
N LEU A 29 15.87 -12.98 -0.06
CA LEU A 29 15.99 -11.52 -0.16
C LEU A 29 17.29 -10.98 0.45
N GLY A 30 18.14 -11.80 1.09
CA GLY A 30 19.35 -11.34 1.76
C GLY A 30 19.09 -10.54 3.03
N ILE A 31 18.00 -10.88 3.74
CA ILE A 31 17.64 -10.35 5.05
C ILE A 31 18.08 -11.37 6.12
N GLU A 32 18.82 -10.91 7.12
CA GLU A 32 19.13 -11.68 8.33
C GLU A 32 18.12 -11.31 9.41
N LEU A 33 17.22 -12.24 9.74
CA LEU A 33 16.29 -12.06 10.85
C LEU A 33 17.04 -12.27 12.18
N VAL A 34 17.00 -11.26 13.03
CA VAL A 34 17.65 -11.29 14.34
C VAL A 34 16.62 -11.08 15.45
N TYR A 35 16.87 -11.71 16.60
CA TYR A 35 16.10 -11.47 17.81
C TYR A 35 16.91 -10.56 18.72
N PRO A 36 16.44 -9.34 19.04
CA PRO A 36 17.16 -8.47 19.97
C PRO A 36 17.41 -9.17 21.31
N GLU A 37 18.68 -9.21 21.72
CA GLU A 37 19.09 -9.84 22.99
C GLU A 37 18.58 -9.01 24.18
N LEU A 38 18.16 -9.66 25.26
CA LEU A 38 17.73 -8.99 26.49
C LEU A 38 17.95 -9.89 27.71
N GLU A 39 18.15 -9.28 28.87
CA GLU A 39 18.14 -10.00 30.14
C GLU A 39 16.71 -10.07 30.69
N LEU A 40 16.30 -11.23 31.23
CA LEU A 40 14.95 -11.40 31.80
C LEU A 40 14.61 -10.39 32.91
N SER A 41 15.63 -9.92 33.65
CA SER A 41 15.54 -8.87 34.66
C SER A 41 15.03 -7.54 34.11
N GLN A 42 15.18 -7.29 32.81
CA GLN A 42 14.82 -6.03 32.16
C GLN A 42 13.36 -5.97 31.68
N VAL A 43 12.63 -7.09 31.73
CA VAL A 43 11.26 -7.17 31.18
C VAL A 43 10.29 -6.24 31.93
N ALA A 44 10.32 -6.24 33.26
CA ALA A 44 9.44 -5.39 34.05
C ALA A 44 9.68 -3.89 33.79
N ALA A 45 10.96 -3.47 33.76
CA ALA A 45 11.33 -2.10 33.43
C ALA A 45 10.92 -1.71 32.00
N ALA A 46 10.97 -2.66 31.06
CA ALA A 46 10.53 -2.43 29.69
C ALA A 46 9.01 -2.21 29.58
N CYS A 47 8.21 -3.00 30.31
CA CYS A 47 6.77 -2.80 30.38
C CYS A 47 6.42 -1.45 31.03
N GLU A 48 7.16 -1.05 32.07
CA GLU A 48 7.01 0.27 32.71
C GLU A 48 7.35 1.41 31.74
N GLU A 49 8.42 1.28 30.94
CA GLU A 49 8.81 2.28 29.93
C GLU A 49 7.78 2.40 28.79
N LEU A 50 7.19 1.27 28.35
CA LEU A 50 6.09 1.29 27.38
C LEU A 50 4.79 1.84 28.00
N GLY A 51 4.64 1.72 29.33
CA GLY A 51 3.43 2.05 30.05
C GLY A 51 2.33 0.99 29.94
N PHE A 52 2.69 -0.26 29.62
CA PHE A 52 1.75 -1.37 29.47
C PHE A 52 2.39 -2.70 29.86
N GLU A 53 1.67 -3.51 30.63
CA GLU A 53 2.03 -4.88 30.99
C GLU A 53 0.91 -5.82 30.56
N ALA A 54 1.24 -6.83 29.76
CA ALA A 54 0.33 -7.88 29.33
C ALA A 54 0.22 -8.98 30.40
N GLU A 55 -0.90 -9.70 30.43
CA GLU A 55 -1.03 -10.94 31.21
C GLU A 55 -0.07 -12.02 30.70
N SER A 56 0.17 -12.05 29.38
CA SER A 56 1.09 -12.99 28.75
C SER A 56 2.57 -12.61 28.97
N PRO A 57 3.38 -13.45 29.65
CA PRO A 57 4.83 -13.20 29.80
C PRO A 57 5.56 -13.14 28.45
N SER A 58 5.07 -13.90 27.48
CA SER A 58 5.57 -13.89 26.09
C SER A 58 5.39 -12.54 25.41
N LEU A 59 4.27 -11.85 25.65
CA LEU A 59 4.04 -10.51 25.13
C LEU A 59 4.87 -9.45 25.88
N ASN A 60 5.06 -9.60 27.20
CA ASN A 60 6.00 -8.76 27.95
C ASN A 60 7.44 -8.90 27.43
N MET A 61 7.84 -10.11 27.03
CA MET A 61 9.13 -10.33 26.38
C MET A 61 9.22 -9.68 24.99
N MET A 62 8.12 -9.64 24.22
CA MET A 62 8.04 -8.89 22.96
C MET A 62 8.28 -7.38 23.18
N ILE A 63 7.70 -6.80 24.24
CA ILE A 63 7.93 -5.40 24.64
C ILE A 63 9.41 -5.17 24.92
N ALA A 64 10.02 -6.02 25.75
CA ALA A 64 11.44 -5.92 26.09
C ALA A 64 12.36 -6.02 24.86
N ARG A 65 12.04 -6.89 23.89
CA ARG A 65 12.79 -7.00 22.62
C ARG A 65 12.73 -5.71 21.81
N ALA A 66 11.56 -5.07 21.76
CA ALA A 66 11.39 -3.80 21.06
C ALA A 66 12.23 -2.68 21.68
N ILE A 67 12.29 -2.61 23.01
CA ILE A 67 13.12 -1.62 23.70
C ILE A 67 14.61 -1.92 23.51
N SER A 68 15.01 -3.20 23.55
CA SER A 68 16.39 -3.60 23.28
C SER A 68 16.85 -3.22 21.87
N LEU A 69 15.96 -3.35 20.87
CA LEU A 69 16.25 -2.92 19.50
C LEU A 69 16.74 -1.48 19.40
N LEU A 70 16.21 -0.56 20.24
CA LEU A 70 16.63 0.85 20.22
C LEU A 70 18.12 1.05 20.52
N ARG A 71 18.76 0.06 21.16
CA ARG A 71 20.17 0.08 21.56
C ARG A 71 21.09 -0.53 20.49
N ASP A 72 20.55 -1.32 19.57
CA ASP A 72 21.31 -1.99 18.51
C ASP A 72 21.22 -1.22 17.18
N THR A 73 22.25 -0.41 16.93
CA THR A 73 22.36 0.39 15.69
C THR A 73 22.64 -0.46 14.43
N SER A 74 22.97 -1.75 14.57
CA SER A 74 23.20 -2.65 13.43
C SER A 74 21.89 -3.09 12.77
N ILE A 75 20.78 -3.07 13.50
CA ILE A 75 19.45 -3.39 13.01
C ILE A 75 18.92 -2.23 12.15
N LYS A 76 18.44 -2.54 10.95
CA LYS A 76 18.01 -1.54 9.97
C LYS A 76 16.52 -1.56 9.67
N GLY A 77 15.77 -2.53 10.18
CA GLY A 77 14.32 -2.63 10.05
C GLY A 77 13.75 -3.56 11.11
N ALA A 78 12.42 -3.58 11.25
CA ALA A 78 11.76 -4.49 12.18
C ALA A 78 10.47 -5.08 11.60
N ILE A 79 10.16 -6.29 12.05
CA ILE A 79 8.94 -7.03 11.74
C ILE A 79 8.24 -7.32 13.07
N LEU A 80 6.98 -6.91 13.17
CA LEU A 80 6.14 -7.16 14.33
C LEU A 80 5.15 -8.29 14.04
N LEU A 81 5.28 -9.38 14.80
CA LEU A 81 4.51 -10.61 14.61
C LEU A 81 3.90 -11.09 15.94
N THR A 82 2.65 -11.53 15.91
CA THR A 82 1.97 -12.19 17.05
C THR A 82 1.18 -13.40 16.58
N CYS A 83 0.77 -14.27 17.50
CA CYS A 83 -0.09 -15.41 17.16
C CYS A 83 -1.39 -14.95 16.47
N PHE A 84 -1.89 -15.75 15.52
CA PHE A 84 -3.17 -15.48 14.87
C PHE A 84 -4.31 -15.40 15.89
N LYS A 85 -5.21 -14.44 15.70
CA LYS A 85 -6.42 -14.21 16.51
C LYS A 85 -6.14 -13.97 18.01
N CYS A 86 -4.93 -13.55 18.36
CA CYS A 86 -4.59 -13.13 19.73
C CYS A 86 -4.98 -11.66 19.94
N SER A 87 -6.06 -11.41 20.69
CA SER A 87 -6.56 -10.06 20.97
C SER A 87 -5.56 -9.21 21.75
N GLU A 88 -4.97 -9.76 22.81
CA GLU A 88 -3.93 -9.10 23.59
C GLU A 88 -2.67 -8.82 22.74
N GLY A 89 -2.32 -9.77 21.87
CA GLY A 89 -1.22 -9.61 20.91
C GLY A 89 -1.43 -8.43 19.96
N THR A 90 -2.65 -8.23 19.46
CA THR A 90 -2.98 -7.05 18.62
C THR A 90 -2.72 -5.74 19.36
N ILE A 91 -3.10 -5.64 20.63
CA ILE A 91 -2.89 -4.44 21.45
C ILE A 91 -1.40 -4.19 21.66
N VAL A 92 -0.67 -5.20 22.13
CA VAL A 92 0.78 -5.07 22.39
C VAL A 92 1.56 -4.74 21.12
N LYS A 93 1.21 -5.36 20.00
CA LYS A 93 1.81 -5.09 18.69
C LYS A 93 1.63 -3.64 18.26
N ASP A 94 0.43 -3.07 18.43
CA ASP A 94 0.18 -1.66 18.09
C ASP A 94 0.92 -0.70 19.03
N LEU A 95 0.92 -0.96 20.34
CA LEU A 95 1.68 -0.17 21.31
C LEU A 95 3.17 -0.17 21.01
N VAL A 96 3.75 -1.34 20.76
CA VAL A 96 5.16 -1.51 20.38
C VAL A 96 5.44 -0.79 19.05
N ARG A 97 4.58 -0.92 18.05
CA ARG A 97 4.72 -0.22 16.76
C ARG A 97 4.81 1.29 16.98
N ARG A 98 3.86 1.88 17.71
CA ARG A 98 3.85 3.33 18.01
C ARG A 98 5.12 3.76 18.74
N PHE A 99 5.47 3.02 19.80
CA PHE A 99 6.66 3.26 20.60
C PHE A 99 7.94 3.31 19.75
N LEU A 100 8.10 2.38 18.82
CA LEU A 100 9.24 2.33 17.90
C LEU A 100 9.20 3.43 16.84
N HIS A 101 8.02 3.73 16.28
CA HIS A 101 7.84 4.80 15.28
C HIS A 101 8.18 6.20 15.83
N GLU A 102 7.93 6.44 17.12
CA GLU A 102 8.24 7.70 17.79
C GLU A 102 9.74 7.86 18.09
N ARG A 103 10.45 6.74 18.32
CA ARG A 103 11.85 6.73 18.77
C ARG A 103 12.85 6.34 17.70
N THR A 104 12.40 5.86 16.54
CA THR A 104 13.27 5.40 15.44
C THR A 104 12.79 5.90 14.09
N ASN A 105 13.69 5.82 13.11
CA ASN A 105 13.40 6.05 11.69
C ASN A 105 13.66 4.80 10.84
N ILE A 106 13.71 3.62 11.47
CA ILE A 106 13.80 2.37 10.72
C ILE A 106 12.41 1.99 10.20
N PRO A 107 12.30 1.39 9.01
CA PRO A 107 11.02 0.87 8.52
C PRO A 107 10.54 -0.30 9.38
N ILE A 108 9.27 -0.26 9.74
CA ILE A 108 8.62 -1.26 10.59
C ILE A 108 7.41 -1.81 9.84
N ILE A 109 7.38 -3.14 9.68
CA ILE A 109 6.22 -3.83 9.08
C ILE A 109 5.47 -4.60 10.14
N VAL A 110 4.15 -4.58 10.03
CA VAL A 110 3.23 -5.27 10.94
C VAL A 110 2.43 -6.27 10.12
N TYR A 111 2.43 -7.53 10.53
CA TYR A 111 1.60 -8.54 9.88
C TYR A 111 0.21 -8.61 10.50
N SER A 112 -0.80 -8.86 9.66
CA SER A 112 -2.16 -9.08 10.12
C SER A 112 -2.25 -10.33 11.00
N ASN A 113 -3.11 -10.25 12.02
CA ASN A 113 -3.35 -11.34 12.96
C ASN A 113 -4.54 -12.23 12.53
N VAL A 114 -5.17 -11.97 11.37
CA VAL A 114 -6.46 -12.59 11.03
C VAL A 114 -6.30 -13.90 10.26
N GLU A 115 -5.34 -13.97 9.33
CA GLU A 115 -5.14 -15.12 8.46
C GLU A 115 -3.65 -15.45 8.22
N LYS A 116 -3.40 -16.70 7.81
CA LYS A 116 -2.05 -17.15 7.43
C LYS A 116 -1.65 -16.51 6.10
N PRO A 117 -0.59 -15.67 6.05
CA PRO A 117 -0.19 -15.04 4.81
C PRO A 117 0.35 -16.06 3.82
N LYS A 118 0.11 -15.82 2.53
CA LYS A 118 0.67 -16.61 1.44
C LYS A 118 2.14 -16.25 1.20
N GLU A 119 2.88 -17.12 0.53
CA GLU A 119 4.28 -16.88 0.17
C GLU A 119 4.46 -15.55 -0.58
N ILE A 120 3.62 -15.29 -1.60
CA ILE A 120 3.70 -14.05 -2.39
C ILE A 120 3.48 -12.79 -1.52
N GLU A 121 2.59 -12.86 -0.54
CA GLU A 121 2.27 -11.78 0.38
C GLU A 121 3.41 -11.50 1.37
N LEU A 122 4.08 -12.57 1.84
CA LEU A 122 5.28 -12.47 2.67
C LEU A 122 6.43 -11.87 1.86
N TYR A 123 6.64 -12.37 0.64
CA TYR A 123 7.68 -11.91 -0.27
C TYR A 123 7.56 -10.41 -0.55
N SER A 124 6.38 -9.94 -0.99
CA SER A 124 6.20 -8.51 -1.30
C SER A 124 6.46 -7.60 -0.10
N ARG A 125 6.06 -8.00 1.12
CA ARG A 125 6.31 -7.21 2.34
C ARG A 125 7.79 -7.16 2.71
N LEU A 126 8.49 -8.29 2.65
CA LEU A 126 9.92 -8.35 2.95
C LEU A 126 10.75 -7.64 1.89
N GLU A 127 10.36 -7.72 0.62
CA GLU A 127 11.01 -7.03 -0.48
C GLU A 127 10.84 -5.51 -0.37
N ALA A 128 9.63 -5.04 -0.04
CA ALA A 128 9.39 -3.63 0.27
C ALA A 128 10.25 -3.17 1.44
N LEU A 129 10.27 -3.94 2.55
CA LEU A 129 11.11 -3.65 3.70
C LEU A 129 12.60 -3.53 3.32
N LYS A 130 13.13 -4.48 2.55
CA LYS A 130 14.51 -4.43 2.04
C LYS A 130 14.74 -3.19 1.19
N THR A 131 13.80 -2.82 0.34
CA THR A 131 13.89 -1.64 -0.52
C THR A 131 13.99 -0.37 0.31
N LEU A 132 13.11 -0.22 1.32
CA LEU A 132 13.13 0.92 2.24
C LEU A 132 14.46 1.06 2.99
N ILE A 133 15.10 -0.07 3.32
CA ILE A 133 16.40 -0.08 4.00
C ILE A 133 17.55 0.24 3.04
N THR A 134 17.62 -0.48 1.91
CA THR A 134 18.81 -0.49 1.04
C THR A 134 18.81 0.62 -0.02
N LYS A 135 17.63 1.18 -0.34
CA LYS A 135 17.46 2.22 -1.36
C LYS A 135 17.08 3.58 -0.77
N LYS A 136 17.30 3.81 0.53
CA LYS A 136 16.94 5.06 1.22
C LYS A 136 17.43 6.33 0.51
N ALA A 137 18.67 6.33 0.00
CA ALA A 137 19.21 7.47 -0.75
C ALA A 137 18.41 7.78 -2.03
N LEU A 138 18.01 6.73 -2.76
CA LEU A 138 17.17 6.84 -3.94
C LEU A 138 15.78 7.37 -3.58
N LEU A 139 15.19 6.84 -2.50
CA LEU A 139 13.88 7.23 -2.01
C LEU A 139 13.84 8.65 -1.42
N MET A 140 14.98 9.27 -1.09
CA MET A 140 15.04 10.69 -0.70
C MET A 140 14.91 11.66 -1.88
N ARG A 141 14.89 11.17 -3.12
CA ARG A 141 14.75 12.03 -4.30
C ARG A 141 13.41 12.77 -4.28
N GLU A 142 13.46 14.09 -4.40
CA GLU A 142 12.28 14.98 -4.40
C GLU A 142 11.90 15.45 -5.81
N LYS A 143 12.77 15.24 -6.80
CA LYS A 143 12.58 15.72 -8.17
C LYS A 143 13.00 14.67 -9.20
N GLN A 144 12.29 14.63 -10.31
CA GLN A 144 12.67 13.95 -11.54
C GLN A 144 13.46 14.93 -12.42
N GLU A 145 14.58 14.45 -12.97
CA GLU A 145 15.49 15.19 -13.87
C GLU A 145 15.68 14.41 -15.17
N GLY A 146 15.89 15.12 -16.30
CA GLY A 146 16.03 14.49 -17.61
C GLY A 146 14.71 13.98 -18.18
N ILE A 147 14.78 13.11 -19.18
CA ILE A 147 13.64 12.46 -19.84
C ILE A 147 13.59 10.99 -19.44
N THR A 148 12.67 10.63 -18.55
CA THR A 148 12.54 9.25 -18.06
C THR A 148 11.17 8.68 -18.31
N VAL A 149 11.12 7.37 -18.50
CA VAL A 149 9.88 6.61 -18.62
C VAL A 149 9.65 5.79 -17.36
N GLY A 150 8.41 5.79 -16.88
CA GLY A 150 7.97 4.87 -15.85
C GLY A 150 6.86 3.97 -16.33
N ILE A 151 7.00 2.67 -16.12
CA ILE A 151 6.02 1.64 -16.51
C ILE A 151 5.53 0.93 -15.24
N ASP A 152 4.24 1.04 -14.96
CA ASP A 152 3.55 0.32 -13.89
C ASP A 152 2.58 -0.70 -14.50
N SER A 153 2.96 -1.98 -14.45
CA SER A 153 2.12 -3.08 -14.94
C SER A 153 1.45 -3.80 -13.78
N GLY A 154 0.25 -3.35 -13.41
CA GLY A 154 -0.58 -4.00 -12.41
C GLY A 154 -1.34 -5.23 -12.94
N SER A 155 -2.18 -5.82 -12.08
CA SER A 155 -2.99 -6.99 -12.43
C SER A 155 -4.18 -6.68 -13.35
N SER A 156 -4.66 -5.44 -13.36
CA SER A 156 -5.81 -5.02 -14.17
C SER A 156 -5.44 -4.05 -15.28
N THR A 157 -4.43 -3.21 -15.05
CA THR A 157 -4.09 -2.13 -15.96
C THR A 157 -2.61 -1.78 -15.94
N THR A 158 -2.09 -1.46 -17.12
CA THR A 158 -0.72 -1.04 -17.38
C THR A 158 -0.72 0.47 -17.64
N LYS A 159 0.10 1.19 -16.89
CA LYS A 159 0.25 2.65 -17.01
C LYS A 159 1.67 2.96 -17.40
N VAL A 160 1.82 3.85 -18.37
CA VAL A 160 3.12 4.39 -18.76
C VAL A 160 3.07 5.90 -18.63
N VAL A 161 4.15 6.50 -18.13
CA VAL A 161 4.36 7.94 -18.17
C VAL A 161 5.73 8.27 -18.75
N VAL A 162 5.79 9.38 -19.47
CA VAL A 162 7.02 10.06 -19.90
C VAL A 162 7.11 11.33 -19.08
N MET A 163 8.19 11.48 -18.33
CA MET A 163 8.46 12.68 -17.53
C MET A 163 9.66 13.45 -18.07
N ARG A 164 9.57 14.78 -18.04
CA ARG A 164 10.66 15.71 -18.35
C ARG A 164 10.70 16.81 -17.29
N GLU A 165 11.79 16.90 -16.54
CA GLU A 165 12.00 17.96 -15.53
C GLU A 165 10.84 18.14 -14.53
N ASN A 166 10.33 17.04 -13.96
CA ASN A 166 9.11 16.92 -13.12
C ASN A 166 7.77 17.08 -13.84
N GLU A 167 7.75 17.41 -15.12
CA GLU A 167 6.51 17.52 -15.87
C GLU A 167 6.16 16.19 -16.53
N LEU A 168 4.90 15.78 -16.39
CA LEU A 168 4.35 14.67 -17.16
C LEU A 168 4.05 15.17 -18.57
N VAL A 169 4.86 14.73 -19.53
CA VAL A 169 4.77 15.15 -20.95
C VAL A 169 4.06 14.12 -21.83
N GLY A 170 3.92 12.88 -21.37
CA GLY A 170 3.13 11.85 -22.03
C GLY A 170 2.68 10.77 -21.05
N LYS A 171 1.55 10.12 -21.33
CA LYS A 171 0.96 9.08 -20.49
C LYS A 171 0.04 8.18 -21.31
N GLU A 172 -0.10 6.95 -20.86
CA GLU A 172 -1.12 6.05 -21.38
C GLU A 172 -1.56 5.07 -20.29
N TRP A 173 -2.84 4.69 -20.31
CA TRP A 173 -3.44 3.75 -19.37
C TRP A 173 -4.29 2.73 -20.14
N LEU A 174 -3.80 1.49 -20.21
CA LEU A 174 -4.47 0.40 -20.90
C LEU A 174 -4.87 -0.74 -19.95
N PRO A 175 -5.92 -1.52 -20.26
CA PRO A 175 -6.13 -2.81 -19.63
C PRO A 175 -4.92 -3.73 -19.81
N THR A 176 -4.52 -4.44 -18.75
CA THR A 176 -3.45 -5.43 -18.84
C THR A 176 -4.04 -6.74 -19.35
N THR A 177 -3.82 -7.05 -20.62
CA THR A 177 -4.16 -8.36 -21.21
C THR A 177 -2.95 -9.29 -21.20
N ASP A 178 -1.81 -8.75 -21.59
CA ASP A 178 -0.50 -9.38 -21.53
C ASP A 178 0.51 -8.28 -21.15
N SER A 179 1.35 -8.54 -20.13
CA SER A 179 2.14 -7.46 -19.54
C SER A 179 3.06 -6.76 -20.54
N ILE A 180 3.70 -7.52 -21.43
CA ILE A 180 4.65 -6.99 -22.42
C ILE A 180 3.92 -6.21 -23.52
N GLY A 181 2.93 -6.80 -24.19
CA GLY A 181 2.20 -6.16 -25.27
C GLY A 181 1.45 -4.91 -24.81
N SER A 182 0.74 -4.99 -23.67
CA SER A 182 0.08 -3.82 -23.10
C SER A 182 1.08 -2.71 -22.73
N ALA A 183 2.27 -3.06 -22.19
CA ALA A 183 3.30 -2.07 -21.87
C ALA A 183 3.94 -1.45 -23.13
N THR A 184 4.21 -2.25 -24.16
CA THR A 184 4.80 -1.79 -25.43
C THR A 184 3.84 -0.87 -26.17
N GLU A 185 2.56 -1.21 -26.22
CA GLU A 185 1.53 -0.35 -26.80
C GLU A 185 1.38 0.96 -26.01
N ALA A 186 1.32 0.87 -24.68
CA ALA A 186 1.20 2.05 -23.82
C ALA A 186 2.42 2.97 -23.93
N LEU A 187 3.62 2.39 -24.03
CA LEU A 187 4.86 3.15 -24.22
C LEU A 187 4.85 3.91 -25.55
N ALA A 188 4.48 3.24 -26.64
CA ALA A 188 4.42 3.88 -27.96
C ALA A 188 3.46 5.08 -27.97
N LYS A 189 2.27 4.94 -27.35
CA LYS A 189 1.28 6.02 -27.24
C LYS A 189 1.75 7.16 -26.33
N ALA A 190 2.37 6.84 -25.20
CA ALA A 190 2.89 7.85 -24.27
C ALA A 190 4.05 8.66 -24.90
N LEU A 191 4.94 8.02 -25.65
CA LEU A 191 5.99 8.70 -26.41
C LEU A 191 5.42 9.57 -27.55
N GLN A 192 4.37 9.08 -28.21
CA GLN A 192 3.65 9.85 -29.23
C GLN A 192 2.99 11.11 -28.62
N GLU A 193 2.32 11.00 -27.47
CA GLU A 193 1.75 12.15 -26.76
C GLU A 193 2.84 13.16 -26.38
N ALA A 194 4.02 12.68 -25.95
CA ALA A 194 5.17 13.51 -25.60
C ALA A 194 5.89 14.12 -26.82
N GLY A 195 5.60 13.65 -28.04
CA GLY A 195 6.23 14.12 -29.27
C GLY A 195 7.74 13.81 -29.34
N ILE A 196 8.19 12.70 -28.74
CA ILE A 196 9.59 12.27 -28.74
C ILE A 196 9.77 10.82 -29.22
N GLY A 197 10.95 10.53 -29.75
CA GLY A 197 11.38 9.16 -30.03
C GLY A 197 11.96 8.47 -28.79
N GLN A 198 12.05 7.14 -28.85
CA GLN A 198 12.59 6.32 -27.76
C GLN A 198 14.07 6.62 -27.50
N GLU A 199 14.81 7.06 -28.52
CA GLU A 199 16.22 7.47 -28.45
C GLU A 199 16.48 8.70 -27.58
N ALA A 200 15.43 9.47 -27.25
CA ALA A 200 15.50 10.63 -26.36
C ALA A 200 15.22 10.28 -24.90
N VAL A 201 14.89 9.02 -24.58
CA VAL A 201 14.64 8.55 -23.21
C VAL A 201 15.97 8.20 -22.55
N ASP A 202 16.29 8.88 -21.45
CA ASP A 202 17.52 8.66 -20.69
C ASP A 202 17.48 7.32 -19.94
N ALA A 203 16.34 6.99 -19.33
CA ALA A 203 16.17 5.74 -18.61
C ALA A 203 14.70 5.29 -18.49
N ILE A 204 14.50 3.97 -18.42
CA ILE A 204 13.21 3.32 -18.18
C ILE A 204 13.24 2.64 -16.81
N GLY A 205 12.23 2.94 -15.99
CA GLY A 205 11.98 2.27 -14.73
C GLY A 205 10.68 1.47 -14.77
N VAL A 206 10.67 0.29 -14.15
CA VAL A 206 9.51 -0.60 -14.11
C VAL A 206 9.06 -0.92 -12.68
N THR A 207 7.74 -1.01 -12.48
CA THR A 207 7.09 -1.44 -11.23
C THR A 207 5.80 -2.22 -11.54
N GLY A 208 5.08 -2.63 -10.50
CA GLY A 208 3.87 -3.43 -10.62
C GLY A 208 4.14 -4.93 -10.56
N HIS A 209 3.09 -5.72 -10.74
CA HIS A 209 3.13 -7.19 -10.70
C HIS A 209 3.89 -7.78 -11.89
N GLY A 210 3.83 -7.13 -13.06
CA GLY A 210 4.51 -7.60 -14.29
C GLY A 210 5.97 -7.19 -14.41
N ARG A 211 6.52 -6.45 -13.42
CA ARG A 211 7.78 -5.70 -13.57
C ARG A 211 9.01 -6.53 -13.92
N ASP A 212 9.11 -7.78 -13.46
CA ASP A 212 10.28 -8.61 -13.72
C ASP A 212 10.39 -8.99 -15.21
N LEU A 213 9.25 -9.31 -15.84
CA LEU A 213 9.16 -9.54 -17.28
C LEU A 213 9.48 -8.26 -18.07
N LEU A 214 9.00 -7.12 -17.59
CA LEU A 214 9.23 -5.83 -18.24
C LEU A 214 10.66 -5.35 -18.08
N ALA A 215 11.32 -5.66 -16.96
CA ALA A 215 12.70 -5.30 -16.72
C ALA A 215 13.62 -5.92 -17.76
N GLU A 216 13.43 -7.20 -18.06
CA GLU A 216 14.17 -7.91 -19.12
C GLU A 216 13.79 -7.39 -20.51
N HIS A 217 12.49 -7.20 -20.79
CA HIS A 217 12.03 -6.79 -22.12
C HIS A 217 12.48 -5.39 -22.54
N PHE A 218 12.47 -4.43 -21.61
CA PHE A 218 12.81 -3.03 -21.88
C PHE A 218 14.24 -2.64 -21.47
N ASP A 219 15.06 -3.61 -21.03
CA ASP A 219 16.38 -3.34 -20.44
C ASP A 219 16.30 -2.25 -19.37
N ALA A 220 15.35 -2.41 -18.43
CA ALA A 220 15.01 -1.35 -17.49
C ALA A 220 16.16 -1.07 -16.53
N ALA A 221 16.56 0.20 -16.44
CA ALA A 221 17.62 0.66 -15.54
C ALA A 221 17.25 0.50 -14.05
N LEU A 222 15.95 0.44 -13.74
CA LEU A 222 15.45 0.26 -12.39
C LEU A 222 14.19 -0.60 -12.35
N ASN A 223 14.20 -1.64 -11.51
CA ASN A 223 13.05 -2.48 -11.18
C ASN A 223 12.81 -2.41 -9.67
N LEU A 224 11.67 -1.87 -9.25
CA LEU A 224 11.31 -1.74 -7.83
C LEU A 224 9.84 -2.11 -7.55
N GLU A 225 9.60 -2.56 -6.33
CA GLU A 225 8.27 -2.92 -5.83
C GLU A 225 7.35 -1.69 -5.60
N GLU A 226 6.04 -1.94 -5.60
CA GLU A 226 5.01 -0.88 -5.67
C GLU A 226 4.92 0.01 -4.43
N VAL A 227 5.17 -0.47 -3.21
CA VAL A 227 5.03 0.31 -1.96
C VAL A 227 5.95 1.52 -1.97
N SER A 228 7.24 1.30 -2.20
CA SER A 228 8.24 2.36 -2.23
C SER A 228 8.04 3.29 -3.43
N VAL A 229 7.53 2.75 -4.54
CA VAL A 229 7.34 3.49 -5.79
C VAL A 229 6.08 4.36 -5.75
N VAL A 230 4.93 3.79 -5.39
CA VAL A 230 3.64 4.50 -5.32
C VAL A 230 3.70 5.61 -4.27
N SER A 231 4.33 5.37 -3.12
CA SER A 231 4.56 6.42 -2.11
C SER A 231 5.38 7.58 -2.65
N LYS A 232 6.43 7.31 -3.44
CA LYS A 232 7.21 8.35 -4.12
C LYS A 232 6.36 9.16 -5.10
N GLY A 233 5.57 8.47 -5.94
CA GLY A 233 4.69 9.15 -6.88
C GLY A 233 3.61 9.97 -6.19
N ALA A 234 3.00 9.44 -5.12
CA ALA A 234 2.04 10.17 -4.29
C ALA A 234 2.67 11.43 -3.68
N ALA A 235 3.89 11.34 -3.13
CA ALA A 235 4.61 12.48 -2.59
C ALA A 235 4.90 13.55 -3.66
N LEU A 236 5.32 13.16 -4.87
CA LEU A 236 5.59 14.09 -5.97
C LEU A 236 4.31 14.77 -6.49
N LEU A 237 3.28 13.98 -6.80
CA LEU A 237 2.01 14.48 -7.36
C LEU A 237 1.26 15.39 -6.38
N SER A 238 1.39 15.16 -5.08
CA SER A 238 0.77 15.97 -4.03
C SER A 238 1.68 17.06 -3.45
N GLN A 239 2.95 17.13 -3.90
CA GLN A 239 3.98 18.02 -3.35
C GLN A 239 4.21 17.85 -1.83
N ARG A 240 4.10 16.60 -1.34
CA ARG A 240 4.25 16.23 0.09
C ARG A 240 5.55 15.47 0.34
N HIS A 241 6.68 16.12 0.07
CA HIS A 241 8.01 15.58 0.33
C HIS A 241 8.48 15.72 1.78
N LYS A 242 7.77 16.49 2.62
CA LYS A 242 8.19 16.82 3.99
C LYS A 242 7.05 16.61 4.96
N GLY A 243 7.40 16.19 6.18
CA GLY A 243 6.46 15.88 7.25
C GLY A 243 5.81 14.51 7.09
N ASP A 244 4.86 14.22 7.97
CA ASP A 244 4.10 12.98 7.93
C ASP A 244 2.96 13.06 6.91
N ALA A 245 2.60 11.91 6.32
CA ALA A 245 1.41 11.76 5.49
C ALA A 245 0.95 10.29 5.47
N THR A 246 -0.30 10.05 5.14
CA THR A 246 -0.83 8.71 4.89
C THR A 246 -1.23 8.58 3.43
N VAL A 247 -0.72 7.56 2.74
CA VAL A 247 -1.12 7.25 1.36
C VAL A 247 -2.04 6.03 1.37
N ILE A 248 -3.22 6.19 0.80
CA ILE A 248 -4.14 5.11 0.47
C ILE A 248 -4.00 4.88 -1.04
N ASP A 249 -3.65 3.67 -1.45
CA ASP A 249 -3.63 3.24 -2.85
C ASP A 249 -4.65 2.13 -3.05
N ILE A 250 -5.67 2.36 -3.88
CA ILE A 250 -6.65 1.33 -4.22
C ILE A 250 -6.62 1.10 -5.73
N GLY A 251 -6.09 -0.06 -6.10
CA GLY A 251 -6.02 -0.54 -7.47
C GLY A 251 -7.22 -1.40 -7.87
N GLY A 252 -7.05 -2.14 -8.96
CA GLY A 252 -8.10 -3.03 -9.48
C GLY A 252 -8.33 -4.27 -8.63
N MET A 253 -7.31 -4.79 -7.95
CA MET A 253 -7.40 -6.03 -7.14
C MET A 253 -6.65 -5.99 -5.80
N ASN A 254 -5.85 -4.95 -5.56
CA ASN A 254 -5.09 -4.79 -4.34
C ASN A 254 -5.30 -3.38 -3.77
N ASN A 255 -5.02 -3.25 -2.49
CA ASN A 255 -5.04 -1.99 -1.79
C ASN A 255 -3.84 -1.92 -0.83
N LYS A 256 -3.35 -0.71 -0.60
CA LYS A 256 -2.16 -0.44 0.20
C LYS A 256 -2.40 0.78 1.06
N LEU A 257 -1.96 0.71 2.30
CA LEU A 257 -1.92 1.81 3.23
C LEU A 257 -0.47 2.06 3.63
N MET A 258 0.02 3.28 3.44
CA MET A 258 1.41 3.62 3.70
C MET A 258 1.49 4.86 4.58
N LEU A 259 2.24 4.77 5.67
CA LEU A 259 2.62 5.91 6.50
C LEU A 259 3.96 6.44 6.00
N MET A 260 3.98 7.68 5.57
CA MET A 260 5.17 8.37 5.12
C MET A 260 5.68 9.35 6.19
N ARG A 261 6.99 9.51 6.23
CA ARG A 261 7.68 10.64 6.85
C ARG A 261 8.70 11.15 5.84
N ASP A 262 8.63 12.44 5.52
CA ASP A 262 9.49 13.10 4.55
C ASP A 262 9.52 12.38 3.18
N GLY A 263 8.33 11.98 2.71
CA GLY A 263 8.15 11.32 1.42
C GLY A 263 8.72 9.90 1.33
N ILE A 264 9.03 9.27 2.46
CA ILE A 264 9.53 7.88 2.56
C ILE A 264 8.61 7.07 3.48
N VAL A 265 8.29 5.85 3.09
CA VAL A 265 7.47 4.94 3.90
C VAL A 265 8.21 4.51 5.18
N THR A 266 7.53 4.65 6.31
CA THR A 266 7.99 4.22 7.64
C THR A 266 7.24 3.00 8.15
N GLY A 267 6.01 2.80 7.69
CA GLY A 267 5.24 1.58 7.90
C GLY A 267 4.13 1.48 6.87
N PHE A 268 3.70 0.26 6.60
CA PHE A 268 2.65 0.01 5.61
C PHE A 268 1.85 -1.24 5.95
N ASN A 269 0.63 -1.30 5.42
CA ASN A 269 -0.20 -2.48 5.39
C ASN A 269 -0.62 -2.74 3.93
N LEU A 270 -0.61 -4.00 3.54
CA LEU A 270 -1.06 -4.44 2.22
C LEU A 270 -2.31 -5.27 2.46
N GLY A 271 -3.45 -4.85 1.92
CA GLY A 271 -4.65 -5.67 2.05
C GLY A 271 -4.63 -6.86 1.11
N GLY A 272 -5.57 -7.77 1.35
CA GLY A 272 -5.61 -9.06 0.67
C GLY A 272 -5.91 -8.97 -0.81
N ILE A 273 -5.67 -10.08 -1.52
CA ILE A 273 -5.97 -10.29 -2.96
C ILE A 273 -7.49 -10.33 -3.24
N CYS A 274 -8.34 -10.07 -2.24
CA CYS A 274 -9.79 -10.15 -2.37
C CYS A 274 -10.34 -8.95 -3.14
N SER A 275 -11.04 -9.22 -4.26
CA SER A 275 -11.68 -8.19 -5.10
C SER A 275 -12.75 -7.34 -4.39
N GLY A 276 -13.20 -7.72 -3.18
CA GLY A 276 -14.29 -7.06 -2.44
C GLY A 276 -14.03 -5.59 -2.08
N ALA A 277 -12.77 -5.24 -1.85
CA ALA A 277 -12.33 -3.90 -1.43
C ALA A 277 -11.45 -3.22 -2.49
N SER A 278 -11.84 -3.35 -3.76
CA SER A 278 -11.01 -2.94 -4.91
C SER A 278 -11.84 -2.36 -6.05
N GLY A 279 -11.16 -1.79 -7.05
CA GLY A 279 -11.81 -1.27 -8.26
C GLY A 279 -12.63 -2.31 -9.01
N ARG A 280 -12.27 -3.61 -8.94
CA ARG A 280 -13.04 -4.67 -9.60
C ARG A 280 -14.45 -4.83 -9.03
N PHE A 281 -14.64 -4.63 -7.73
CA PHE A 281 -15.98 -4.63 -7.14
C PHE A 281 -16.82 -3.47 -7.69
N LEU A 282 -16.23 -2.25 -7.73
CA LEU A 282 -16.90 -1.06 -8.23
C LEU A 282 -17.27 -1.18 -9.71
N GLU A 283 -16.39 -1.77 -10.53
CA GLU A 283 -16.66 -2.06 -11.94
C GLU A 283 -17.85 -3.02 -12.12
N VAL A 284 -17.91 -4.11 -11.35
CA VAL A 284 -19.06 -5.05 -11.43
C VAL A 284 -20.33 -4.39 -10.89
N ALA A 285 -20.23 -3.57 -9.84
CA ALA A 285 -21.35 -2.82 -9.29
C ALA A 285 -21.89 -1.78 -10.29
N SER A 286 -21.01 -1.05 -11.00
CA SER A 286 -21.41 -0.04 -11.99
C SER A 286 -22.18 -0.66 -13.15
N HIS A 287 -21.76 -1.84 -13.64
CA HIS A 287 -22.52 -2.57 -14.65
C HIS A 287 -23.92 -2.99 -14.18
N ARG A 288 -24.08 -3.38 -12.91
CA ARG A 288 -25.42 -3.68 -12.35
C ARG A 288 -26.29 -2.45 -12.20
N LEU A 289 -25.66 -1.30 -12.03
CA LEU A 289 -26.31 -0.01 -11.97
C LEU A 289 -26.46 0.64 -13.35
N ASP A 290 -26.12 -0.04 -14.45
CA ASP A 290 -26.23 0.45 -15.82
C ASP A 290 -25.51 1.80 -16.05
N VAL A 291 -24.27 1.90 -15.54
CA VAL A 291 -23.36 3.04 -15.75
C VAL A 291 -21.92 2.57 -15.94
N ASP A 292 -21.09 3.41 -16.56
CA ASP A 292 -19.64 3.20 -16.57
C ASP A 292 -19.03 3.44 -15.17
N VAL A 293 -17.91 2.79 -14.86
CA VAL A 293 -17.23 2.97 -13.56
C VAL A 293 -16.78 4.43 -13.34
N SER A 294 -16.46 5.16 -14.41
CA SER A 294 -16.14 6.59 -14.36
C SER A 294 -17.32 7.49 -13.98
N GLU A 295 -18.56 7.00 -14.16
CA GLU A 295 -19.78 7.71 -13.80
C GLU A 295 -20.32 7.30 -12.42
N LEU A 296 -19.88 6.15 -11.90
CA LEU A 296 -20.33 5.58 -10.62
C LEU A 296 -20.17 6.57 -9.46
N GLY A 297 -19.04 7.28 -9.39
CA GLY A 297 -18.78 8.26 -8.34
C GLY A 297 -19.81 9.40 -8.36
N LYS A 298 -20.10 9.95 -9.54
CA LYS A 298 -21.10 11.03 -9.70
C LYS A 298 -22.50 10.55 -9.36
N LEU A 299 -22.84 9.32 -9.72
CA LEU A 299 -24.12 8.70 -9.35
C LEU A 299 -24.23 8.54 -7.82
N ALA A 300 -23.16 8.08 -7.15
CA ALA A 300 -23.11 7.96 -5.70
C ALA A 300 -23.27 9.32 -4.98
N LEU A 301 -22.73 10.40 -5.57
CA LEU A 301 -22.88 11.77 -5.04
C LEU A 301 -24.31 12.32 -5.11
N GLN A 302 -25.18 11.74 -5.94
CA GLN A 302 -26.59 12.15 -6.05
C GLN A 302 -27.49 11.55 -4.98
N SER A 303 -26.99 10.58 -4.19
CA SER A 303 -27.73 9.98 -3.08
C SER A 303 -28.18 11.05 -2.08
N LYS A 304 -29.46 11.01 -1.70
CA LYS A 304 -30.08 11.91 -0.73
C LYS A 304 -30.36 11.22 0.61
N ALA A 305 -29.95 9.96 0.75
CA ALA A 305 -30.13 9.18 1.96
C ALA A 305 -29.40 9.86 3.12
N LYS A 306 -30.13 10.15 4.20
CA LYS A 306 -29.52 10.57 5.47
C LYS A 306 -28.78 9.39 6.08
N THR A 307 -27.77 9.65 6.91
CA THR A 307 -26.89 8.61 7.47
C THR A 307 -27.64 7.41 8.06
N GLN A 308 -28.72 7.62 8.80
CA GLN A 308 -29.54 6.56 9.40
C GLN A 308 -30.42 5.77 8.43
N ASP A 309 -30.64 6.30 7.22
CA ASP A 309 -31.50 5.70 6.18
C ASP A 309 -30.66 5.07 5.06
N ARG A 310 -29.32 5.07 5.20
CA ARG A 310 -28.43 4.55 4.18
C ARG A 310 -28.55 3.04 4.10
N PHE A 311 -28.68 2.55 2.87
CA PHE A 311 -28.53 1.13 2.60
C PHE A 311 -27.10 0.68 2.90
N GLU A 312 -26.96 -0.46 3.57
CA GLU A 312 -25.67 -1.07 3.90
C GLU A 312 -25.44 -2.31 3.03
N LEU A 313 -24.29 -2.34 2.37
CA LEU A 313 -23.82 -3.51 1.64
C LEU A 313 -22.84 -4.28 2.52
N GLN A 314 -23.33 -5.35 3.15
CA GLN A 314 -22.46 -6.28 3.85
C GLN A 314 -21.77 -7.20 2.86
N SER A 315 -20.54 -6.87 2.46
CA SER A 315 -19.84 -7.70 1.48
C SER A 315 -18.32 -7.64 1.48
N TYR A 316 -17.72 -8.35 2.44
CA TYR A 316 -16.32 -8.78 2.34
C TYR A 316 -16.02 -9.59 1.06
N CYS A 317 -17.05 -10.22 0.49
CA CYS A 317 -16.96 -10.98 -0.75
C CYS A 317 -17.72 -10.25 -1.88
N THR A 318 -17.04 -9.97 -2.99
CA THR A 318 -17.64 -9.36 -4.20
C THR A 318 -18.93 -10.07 -4.63
N VAL A 319 -18.97 -11.41 -4.60
CA VAL A 319 -20.15 -12.17 -5.04
C VAL A 319 -21.37 -11.85 -4.18
N PHE A 320 -21.21 -11.87 -2.86
CA PHE A 320 -22.30 -11.56 -1.93
C PHE A 320 -22.66 -10.08 -1.97
N GLY A 321 -21.70 -9.17 -2.20
CA GLY A 321 -21.98 -7.75 -2.36
C GLY A 321 -22.81 -7.43 -3.58
N ILE A 322 -22.46 -8.03 -4.70
CA ILE A 322 -23.25 -7.88 -5.93
C ILE A 322 -24.63 -8.52 -5.77
N GLN A 323 -24.73 -9.66 -5.09
CA GLN A 323 -26.04 -10.26 -4.77
C GLN A 323 -26.90 -9.33 -3.91
N SER A 324 -26.33 -8.77 -2.84
CA SER A 324 -27.02 -7.81 -1.95
C SER A 324 -27.44 -6.56 -2.71
N LEU A 325 -26.59 -6.03 -3.60
CA LEU A 325 -26.91 -4.88 -4.45
C LEU A 325 -28.07 -5.18 -5.40
N VAL A 326 -28.11 -6.37 -6.00
CA VAL A 326 -29.24 -6.79 -6.86
C VAL A 326 -30.54 -6.90 -6.06
N VAL A 327 -30.50 -7.48 -4.86
CA VAL A 327 -31.68 -7.58 -3.98
C VAL A 327 -32.17 -6.19 -3.55
N ALA A 328 -31.24 -5.26 -3.27
CA ALA A 328 -31.56 -3.88 -2.91
C ALA A 328 -32.35 -3.16 -4.02
N LEU A 329 -31.83 -3.24 -5.26
CA LEU A 329 -32.48 -2.66 -6.43
C LEU A 329 -33.86 -3.29 -6.66
N ALA A 330 -33.99 -4.61 -6.54
CA ALA A 330 -35.27 -5.30 -6.66
C ALA A 330 -36.28 -4.91 -5.56
N SER A 331 -35.78 -4.47 -4.41
CA SER A 331 -36.60 -4.00 -3.28
C SER A 331 -36.94 -2.50 -3.37
N GLY A 332 -36.55 -1.82 -4.44
CA GLY A 332 -36.87 -0.41 -4.68
C GLY A 332 -35.84 0.60 -4.17
N VAL A 333 -34.66 0.16 -3.75
CA VAL A 333 -33.53 1.08 -3.45
C VAL A 333 -33.14 1.79 -4.75
N THR A 334 -32.91 3.10 -4.66
CA THR A 334 -32.54 3.93 -5.81
C THR A 334 -31.14 3.58 -6.32
N ARG A 335 -30.84 3.88 -7.59
CA ARG A 335 -29.51 3.61 -8.17
C ARG A 335 -28.43 4.45 -7.49
N GLU A 336 -28.78 5.68 -7.12
CA GLU A 336 -27.95 6.65 -6.42
C GLU A 336 -27.55 6.12 -5.03
N ASP A 337 -28.53 5.62 -4.26
CA ASP A 337 -28.28 5.05 -2.93
C ASP A 337 -27.49 3.74 -3.01
N ALA A 338 -27.77 2.90 -4.01
CA ALA A 338 -27.00 1.68 -4.25
C ALA A 338 -25.55 1.97 -4.67
N ALA A 339 -25.32 3.00 -5.49
CA ALA A 339 -23.97 3.46 -5.86
C ALA A 339 -23.20 3.99 -4.65
N ALA A 340 -23.86 4.78 -3.79
CA ALA A 340 -23.29 5.26 -2.54
C ALA A 340 -22.94 4.09 -1.59
N ALA A 341 -23.83 3.10 -1.46
CA ALA A 341 -23.56 1.91 -0.67
C ALA A 341 -22.37 1.10 -1.21
N ALA A 342 -22.19 1.01 -2.53
CA ALA A 342 -21.05 0.34 -3.14
C ALA A 342 -19.72 1.05 -2.82
N CYS A 343 -19.68 2.38 -2.93
CA CYS A 343 -18.52 3.17 -2.55
C CYS A 343 -18.19 3.02 -1.06
N ARG A 344 -19.21 3.03 -0.20
CA ARG A 344 -19.06 2.87 1.25
C ARG A 344 -18.52 1.48 1.60
N SER A 345 -19.05 0.43 0.99
CA SER A 345 -18.62 -0.95 1.25
C SER A 345 -17.12 -1.15 0.98
N VAL A 346 -16.57 -0.53 -0.07
CA VAL A 346 -15.12 -0.57 -0.33
C VAL A 346 -14.35 0.17 0.77
N THR A 347 -14.84 1.35 1.15
CA THR A 347 -14.23 2.20 2.18
C THR A 347 -14.20 1.51 3.54
N GLU A 348 -15.32 0.91 3.95
CA GLU A 348 -15.47 0.16 5.21
C GLU A 348 -14.52 -1.02 5.25
N GLN A 349 -14.45 -1.80 4.17
CA GLN A 349 -13.52 -2.92 4.13
C GLN A 349 -12.05 -2.49 4.17
N VAL A 350 -11.67 -1.41 3.46
CA VAL A 350 -10.31 -0.87 3.55
C VAL A 350 -10.02 -0.37 4.97
N TYR A 351 -11.01 0.25 5.60
CA TYR A 351 -10.88 0.70 6.98
C TYR A 351 -10.65 -0.46 7.95
N GLU A 352 -11.50 -1.48 7.89
CA GLU A 352 -11.44 -2.65 8.77
C GLU A 352 -10.22 -3.54 8.48
N THR A 353 -9.76 -3.65 7.24
CA THR A 353 -8.64 -4.56 6.93
C THR A 353 -7.27 -3.91 7.09
N MET A 354 -7.18 -2.58 7.01
CA MET A 354 -5.89 -1.88 7.03
C MET A 354 -5.86 -0.67 7.96
N ILE A 355 -6.84 0.24 7.83
CA ILE A 355 -6.75 1.54 8.51
C ILE A 355 -6.86 1.39 10.02
N GLN A 356 -7.74 0.53 10.54
CA GLN A 356 -7.89 0.35 11.99
C GLN A 356 -6.64 -0.20 12.68
N GLU A 357 -5.72 -0.83 11.92
CA GLU A 357 -4.45 -1.35 12.43
C GLU A 357 -3.31 -0.30 12.39
N MET A 358 -3.56 0.90 11.87
CA MET A 358 -2.55 1.95 11.69
C MET A 358 -3.05 3.31 12.17
N GLU A 359 -2.12 4.13 12.65
CA GLU A 359 -2.42 5.52 12.98
C GLU A 359 -2.41 6.37 11.70
N VAL A 360 -3.58 6.82 11.26
CA VAL A 360 -3.69 7.74 10.11
C VAL A 360 -3.07 9.09 10.47
N ARG A 361 -2.16 9.57 9.61
CA ARG A 361 -1.41 10.82 9.77
C ARG A 361 -1.74 11.77 8.64
N PRO A 362 -2.49 12.86 8.91
CA PRO A 362 -2.79 13.85 7.89
C PRO A 362 -1.52 14.54 7.35
N PRO A 363 -1.51 14.95 6.06
CA PRO A 363 -2.60 14.78 5.11
C PRO A 363 -2.75 13.34 4.63
N VAL A 364 -3.99 12.95 4.31
CA VAL A 364 -4.27 11.66 3.67
C VAL A 364 -4.31 11.88 2.16
N ILE A 365 -3.48 11.14 1.43
CA ILE A 365 -3.36 11.20 -0.02
C ILE A 365 -3.95 9.92 -0.60
N PHE A 366 -4.90 10.05 -1.52
CA PHE A 366 -5.57 8.92 -2.14
C PHE A 366 -5.16 8.80 -3.61
N VAL A 367 -4.54 7.66 -3.96
CA VAL A 367 -4.02 7.33 -5.29
C VAL A 367 -4.56 5.99 -5.80
N GLY A 368 -4.16 5.62 -7.01
CA GLY A 368 -4.64 4.42 -7.69
C GLY A 368 -5.92 4.70 -8.50
N GLY A 369 -6.37 3.73 -9.29
CA GLY A 369 -7.49 3.93 -10.22
C GLY A 369 -8.81 4.29 -9.52
N VAL A 370 -9.04 3.78 -8.31
CA VAL A 370 -10.27 4.05 -7.54
C VAL A 370 -10.31 5.47 -6.97
N SER A 371 -9.17 6.16 -6.87
CA SER A 371 -9.14 7.57 -6.45
C SER A 371 -9.93 8.50 -7.37
N LEU A 372 -10.21 8.07 -8.61
CA LEU A 372 -11.04 8.80 -9.58
C LEU A 372 -12.55 8.64 -9.32
N VAL A 373 -12.95 7.68 -8.47
CA VAL A 373 -14.35 7.48 -8.08
C VAL A 373 -14.66 8.42 -6.91
N GLU A 374 -15.15 9.62 -7.22
CA GLU A 374 -15.41 10.68 -6.25
C GLU A 374 -16.30 10.25 -5.06
N GLY A 375 -17.20 9.28 -5.28
CA GLY A 375 -18.01 8.68 -4.22
C GLY A 375 -17.16 8.00 -3.15
N VAL A 376 -16.07 7.32 -3.51
CA VAL A 376 -15.17 6.66 -2.55
C VAL A 376 -14.38 7.70 -1.74
N LYS A 377 -13.94 8.79 -2.40
CA LYS A 377 -13.31 9.93 -1.70
C LYS A 377 -14.26 10.48 -0.61
N ARG A 378 -15.52 10.73 -0.95
CA ARG A 378 -16.53 11.23 0.00
C ARG A 378 -16.69 10.29 1.20
N GLU A 379 -16.79 8.99 0.97
CA GLU A 379 -16.97 8.01 2.05
C GLU A 379 -15.73 7.94 2.95
N PHE A 380 -14.51 8.02 2.41
CA PHE A 380 -13.30 8.15 3.24
C PHE A 380 -13.29 9.44 4.07
N GLU A 381 -13.67 10.59 3.48
CA GLU A 381 -13.74 11.87 4.19
C GLU A 381 -14.74 11.81 5.36
N GLU A 382 -15.91 11.21 5.15
CA GLU A 382 -16.92 11.03 6.19
C GLU A 382 -16.46 10.06 7.28
N MET A 383 -15.84 8.94 6.89
CA MET A 383 -15.41 7.89 7.81
C MET A 383 -14.21 8.30 8.67
N LEU A 384 -13.23 8.98 8.07
CA LEU A 384 -12.00 9.38 8.75
C LEU A 384 -12.10 10.77 9.40
N GLY A 385 -13.10 11.57 9.02
CA GLY A 385 -13.27 12.94 9.52
C GLY A 385 -12.13 13.89 9.11
N VAL A 386 -11.40 13.56 8.05
CA VAL A 386 -10.28 14.36 7.52
C VAL A 386 -10.44 14.56 6.02
N GLU A 387 -9.91 15.66 5.50
CA GLU A 387 -9.86 15.92 4.07
C GLU A 387 -8.94 14.91 3.36
N ILE A 388 -9.41 14.36 2.24
CA ILE A 388 -8.63 13.43 1.41
C ILE A 388 -8.11 14.18 0.18
N ILE A 389 -6.79 14.17 0.01
CA ILE A 389 -6.13 14.77 -1.15
C ILE A 389 -6.09 13.73 -2.28
N VAL A 390 -6.78 13.99 -3.38
CA VAL A 390 -6.60 13.25 -4.64
C VAL A 390 -5.77 14.13 -5.59
N PRO A 391 -4.47 13.87 -5.78
CA PRO A 391 -3.65 14.71 -6.63
C PRO A 391 -4.00 14.51 -8.12
N PRO A 392 -3.67 15.47 -9.00
CA PRO A 392 -3.75 15.25 -10.44
C PRO A 392 -2.96 14.00 -10.84
N TYR A 393 -3.49 13.25 -11.82
CA TYR A 393 -2.86 12.01 -12.30
C TYR A 393 -2.65 10.94 -11.22
N SER A 394 -3.49 10.91 -10.17
CA SER A 394 -3.42 9.97 -9.05
C SER A 394 -3.39 8.49 -9.46
N GLN A 395 -4.00 8.12 -10.58
CA GLN A 395 -3.97 6.77 -11.14
C GLN A 395 -2.59 6.36 -11.69
N TYR A 396 -1.71 7.33 -11.95
CA TYR A 396 -0.36 7.15 -12.46
C TYR A 396 0.71 7.19 -11.37
N ALA A 397 0.34 7.21 -10.07
CA ALA A 397 1.30 7.34 -8.98
C ALA A 397 2.44 6.29 -9.04
N GLY A 398 2.16 5.04 -9.40
CA GLY A 398 3.20 4.03 -9.60
C GLY A 398 4.18 4.39 -10.72
N ALA A 399 3.65 4.71 -11.90
CA ALA A 399 4.45 5.08 -13.07
C ALA A 399 5.26 6.37 -12.85
N VAL A 400 4.66 7.40 -12.24
CA VAL A 400 5.33 8.66 -11.87
C VAL A 400 6.42 8.42 -10.83
N GLY A 401 6.13 7.59 -9.83
CA GLY A 401 7.08 7.22 -8.79
C GLY A 401 8.34 6.57 -9.38
N ILE A 402 8.19 5.60 -10.28
CA ILE A 402 9.35 4.88 -10.83
C ILE A 402 10.10 5.73 -11.86
N ALA A 403 9.42 6.56 -12.66
CA ALA A 403 10.07 7.54 -13.53
C ALA A 403 10.94 8.52 -12.71
N THR A 404 10.43 8.95 -11.55
CA THR A 404 11.19 9.80 -10.62
C THR A 404 12.42 9.07 -10.06
N LEU A 405 12.25 7.82 -9.61
CA LEU A 405 13.34 7.05 -9.01
C LEU A 405 14.39 6.59 -10.03
N VAL A 406 14.05 6.45 -11.30
CA VAL A 406 15.02 6.07 -12.35
C VAL A 406 15.80 7.27 -12.91
N SER A 407 15.36 8.51 -12.65
CA SER A 407 16.11 9.70 -13.11
C SER A 407 17.54 9.77 -12.58
N GLY A 408 18.43 10.42 -13.32
CA GLY A 408 19.84 10.59 -12.93
C GLY A 408 20.60 9.29 -12.66
N VAL A 409 20.13 8.16 -13.21
CA VAL A 409 20.83 6.87 -13.23
C VAL A 409 21.81 6.82 -14.39
#